data_AF-A0A699ZH64-F1
#
_entry.id   AF-A0A699ZH64-F1
#
_cell.length_a   1.000
_cell.length_b   1.000
_cell.length_c   1.000
_cell.angle_alpha   90.00
_cell.angle_beta   90.00
_cell.angle_gamma   90.00
#
_symmetry.space_group_name_H-M   'P 1'
#
loop_
_entity.id
_entity.type
_entity.pdbx_description
1 polymer ?
#
loop_
_entity_poly.entity_id
_entity_poly.type
_entity_poly.pdbx_seq_one_letter_code
_entity_poly.pdbx_strand_id
1 'polypeptide(L)'
;MFAQSRGVNQQYKAKFRSLSFNLKDPKNPDLRARVLEGDIEAQELVEMSAEQLASSEKKAEYSQAIARRHTSAMAAAQAVSLLLPLVVLQALD
;
A
#
# COMPACT_ATOMS: atom_id res chain seq x y z
N MET A 1 -3.16 -8.06 20.55
CA MET A 1 -4.02 -6.88 20.24
C MET A 1 -4.60 -6.19 21.48
N PHE A 2 -5.43 -6.83 22.33
CA PHE A 2 -6.04 -6.16 23.50
C PHE A 2 -5.00 -5.57 24.48
N ALA A 3 -3.97 -6.36 24.82
CA ALA A 3 -2.88 -5.91 25.68
C ALA A 3 -2.07 -4.76 25.05
N GLN A 4 -1.74 -4.84 23.75
CA GLN A 4 -1.04 -3.77 23.01
C GLN A 4 -1.83 -2.45 23.03
N SER A 5 -3.15 -2.52 22.89
CA SER A 5 -4.02 -1.33 22.92
C SER A 5 -4.39 -0.87 24.34
N ARG A 6 -3.95 -1.58 25.39
CA ARG A 6 -4.29 -1.32 26.80
C ARG A 6 -5.80 -1.18 27.04
N GLY A 7 -6.60 -2.00 26.34
CA GLY A 7 -8.06 -1.99 26.44
C GLY A 7 -8.77 -1.84 25.09
N VAL A 8 -10.11 -1.72 25.17
CA VAL A 8 -10.98 -1.55 23.98
C VAL A 8 -11.09 -0.07 23.61
N ASN A 9 -10.09 0.44 22.90
CA ASN A 9 -10.08 1.81 22.39
C ASN A 9 -10.34 1.86 20.87
N GLN A 10 -10.30 3.06 20.29
CA GLN A 10 -10.56 3.25 18.86
C GLN A 10 -9.54 2.53 17.97
N GLN A 11 -8.28 2.50 18.38
CA GLN A 11 -7.22 1.80 17.65
C GLN A 11 -7.45 0.28 17.64
N TYR A 12 -7.81 -0.29 18.78
CA TYR A 12 -8.21 -1.70 18.90
C TYR A 12 -9.38 -2.03 17.97
N LYS A 13 -10.46 -1.23 18.02
CA LYS A 13 -11.65 -1.44 17.18
C LYS A 13 -11.34 -1.28 15.69
N ALA A 14 -10.47 -0.34 15.31
CA ALA A 14 -10.04 -0.15 13.94
C ALA A 14 -9.23 -1.36 13.44
N LYS A 15 -8.26 -1.83 14.23
CA LYS A 15 -7.46 -3.00 13.86
C LYS A 15 -8.30 -4.27 13.78
N PHE A 16 -9.21 -4.48 14.74
CA PHE A 16 -10.16 -5.60 14.71
C PHE A 16 -10.98 -5.63 13.41
N ARG A 17 -11.57 -4.49 13.03
CA ARG A 17 -12.36 -4.38 11.79
C ARG A 17 -11.52 -4.65 10.56
N SER A 18 -10.30 -4.12 10.50
CA SER A 18 -9.37 -4.36 9.38
C SER A 18 -9.02 -5.85 9.26
N LEU A 19 -8.64 -6.50 10.37
CA LEU A 19 -8.32 -7.93 10.37
C LEU A 19 -9.54 -8.78 9.99
N SER A 20 -10.70 -8.50 10.58
CA SER A 20 -11.92 -9.24 10.26
C SER A 20 -12.34 -9.06 8.81
N PHE A 21 -12.11 -7.90 8.19
CA PHE A 21 -12.42 -7.66 6.79
C PHE A 21 -11.48 -8.45 5.88
N ASN A 22 -10.17 -8.35 6.10
CA ASN A 22 -9.18 -9.02 5.24
C ASN A 22 -9.24 -10.55 5.35
N LEU A 23 -9.42 -11.11 6.55
CA LEU A 23 -9.51 -12.57 6.74
C LEU A 23 -10.78 -13.19 6.10
N LYS A 24 -11.84 -12.39 5.98
CA LYS A 24 -13.10 -12.79 5.36
C LYS A 24 -13.15 -12.48 3.86
N ASP A 25 -12.13 -11.85 3.28
CA ASP A 25 -12.12 -11.52 1.86
C ASP A 25 -12.09 -12.81 1.02
N PRO A 26 -13.15 -13.14 0.25
CA PRO A 26 -13.18 -14.34 -0.57
C PRO A 26 -12.14 -14.31 -1.69
N LYS A 27 -11.63 -13.13 -2.05
CA LYS A 27 -10.56 -12.95 -3.04
C LYS A 27 -9.15 -13.10 -2.44
N ASN A 28 -9.04 -13.31 -1.12
CA ASN A 28 -7.78 -13.58 -0.44
C ASN A 28 -7.85 -14.83 0.45
N PRO A 29 -8.16 -16.02 -0.12
CA PRO A 29 -8.23 -17.25 0.67
C PRO A 29 -6.87 -17.65 1.24
N ASP A 30 -5.77 -17.28 0.58
CA ASP A 30 -4.39 -17.57 0.97
C ASP A 30 -4.03 -16.99 2.34
N LEU A 31 -4.38 -15.72 2.60
CA LEU A 31 -4.13 -15.09 3.90
C LEU A 31 -4.76 -15.90 5.05
N ARG A 32 -6.00 -16.35 4.86
CA ARG A 32 -6.69 -17.15 5.87
C ARG A 32 -6.03 -18.52 6.02
N ALA A 33 -5.64 -19.17 4.92
CA ALA A 33 -4.95 -20.46 4.96
C ALA A 33 -3.65 -20.37 5.75
N ARG A 34 -2.79 -19.40 5.43
CA ARG A 34 -1.51 -19.16 6.12
C ARG A 34 -1.65 -18.89 7.62
N VAL A 35 -2.70 -18.18 8.02
CA VAL A 35 -2.99 -17.96 9.45
C VAL A 35 -3.46 -19.25 10.14
N LEU A 36 -4.26 -20.08 9.45
CA LEU A 36 -4.73 -21.37 10.00
C LEU A 36 -3.63 -22.42 10.08
N GLU A 37 -2.71 -22.42 9.13
CA GLU A 37 -1.56 -23.31 9.06
C GLU A 37 -0.43 -22.90 10.02
N GLY A 38 -0.45 -21.65 10.49
CA GLY A 38 0.53 -21.11 11.42
C GLY A 38 1.73 -20.42 10.75
N ASP A 39 1.75 -20.34 9.43
CA ASP A 39 2.74 -19.57 8.65
C ASP A 39 2.74 -18.06 8.99
N ILE A 40 1.61 -17.56 9.49
CA ILE A 40 1.49 -16.21 10.04
C ILE A 40 0.98 -16.34 11.46
N GLU A 41 1.83 -16.03 12.43
CA GLU A 41 1.45 -16.07 13.83
C GLU A 41 0.43 -14.96 14.17
N ALA A 42 -0.38 -15.19 15.21
CA ALA A 42 -1.38 -14.21 15.63
C ALA A 42 -0.76 -12.85 16.03
N GLN A 43 0.46 -12.85 16.57
CA GLN A 43 1.17 -11.62 16.91
C GLN A 43 1.61 -10.86 15.65
N GLU A 44 2.22 -11.58 14.68
CA GLU A 44 2.62 -11.02 13.39
C GLU A 44 1.40 -10.44 12.64
N LEU A 45 0.30 -11.18 12.58
CA LEU A 45 -0.94 -10.76 11.91
C LEU A 45 -1.45 -9.40 12.44
N VAL A 46 -1.34 -9.17 13.74
CA VAL A 46 -1.74 -7.90 14.39
C VAL A 46 -0.78 -6.76 14.05
N GLU A 47 0.45 -7.05 13.62
CA GLU A 47 1.45 -6.05 13.25
C GLU A 47 1.44 -5.73 11.75
N MET A 48 0.93 -6.64 10.90
CA MET A 48 0.86 -6.45 9.44
C MET A 48 0.15 -5.14 9.01
N SER A 49 0.70 -4.51 7.97
CA SER A 49 0.13 -3.30 7.34
C SER A 49 -1.11 -3.62 6.49
N ALA A 50 -1.83 -2.57 6.08
CA ALA A 50 -2.96 -2.72 5.17
C ALA A 50 -2.53 -3.30 3.81
N GLU A 51 -1.35 -2.92 3.29
CA GLU A 51 -0.83 -3.49 2.05
C GLU A 51 -0.51 -4.98 2.21
N GLN A 52 0.10 -5.38 3.33
CA GLN A 52 0.47 -6.77 3.57
C GLN A 52 -0.75 -7.70 3.72
N LEU A 53 -1.85 -7.20 4.29
CA LEU A 53 -3.11 -7.94 4.44
C LEU A 53 -3.93 -8.02 3.15
N ALA A 54 -3.68 -7.15 2.17
CA ALA A 54 -4.45 -7.11 0.92
C ALA A 54 -4.21 -8.36 0.04
N SER A 55 -5.18 -8.64 -0.83
CA SER A 55 -5.05 -9.70 -1.84
C SER A 55 -3.89 -9.43 -2.81
N SER A 56 -3.37 -10.48 -3.43
CA SER A 56 -2.33 -10.37 -4.47
C SER A 56 -2.75 -9.45 -5.62
N GLU A 57 -4.02 -9.51 -6.04
CA GLU A 57 -4.61 -8.62 -7.05
C GLU A 57 -4.52 -7.14 -6.61
N LYS A 58 -4.98 -6.81 -5.40
CA LYS A 58 -4.92 -5.43 -4.89
C LYS A 58 -3.48 -4.94 -4.71
N LYS A 59 -2.57 -5.81 -4.27
CA LYS A 59 -1.13 -5.51 -4.18
C LYS A 59 -0.55 -5.18 -5.55
N ALA A 60 -0.90 -5.95 -6.57
CA ALA A 60 -0.46 -5.74 -7.95
C ALA A 60 -1.06 -4.46 -8.56
N GLU A 61 -2.34 -4.18 -8.31
CA GLU A 61 -2.97 -2.93 -8.77
C GLU A 61 -2.30 -1.71 -8.12
N TYR A 62 -2.04 -1.76 -6.82
CA TYR A 62 -1.38 -0.69 -6.08
C TYR A 62 0.06 -0.45 -6.59
N SER A 63 0.84 -1.51 -6.82
CA SER A 63 2.20 -1.39 -7.34
C SER A 63 2.21 -0.83 -8.77
N GLN A 64 1.28 -1.26 -9.62
CA GLN A 64 1.10 -0.70 -10.97
C GLN A 64 0.70 0.79 -10.92
N ALA A 65 -0.20 1.18 -10.03
CA ALA A 65 -0.62 2.57 -9.87
C ALA A 65 0.55 3.46 -9.42
N ILE A 66 1.39 2.99 -8.49
CA ILE A 66 2.62 3.70 -8.08
C ILE A 66 3.59 3.82 -9.27
N ALA A 67 3.84 2.72 -9.99
CA ALA A 67 4.74 2.73 -11.13
C ALA A 67 4.27 3.72 -12.21
N ARG A 68 2.98 3.72 -12.55
CA ARG A 68 2.39 4.67 -13.52
C ARG A 68 2.56 6.12 -13.09
N ARG A 69 2.31 6.43 -11.81
CA ARG A 69 2.51 7.78 -11.24
C ARG A 69 3.98 8.21 -11.31
N HIS A 70 4.90 7.31 -10.97
CA HIS A 70 6.33 7.58 -11.03
C HIS A 70 6.79 7.84 -12.47
N THR A 71 6.39 7.00 -13.42
CA THR A 71 6.73 7.18 -14.84
C THR A 71 6.17 8.47 -15.42
N SER A 72 4.93 8.84 -15.07
CA SER A 72 4.34 10.11 -15.54
C SER A 72 5.04 11.34 -14.96
N ALA A 73 5.46 11.27 -13.69
CA ALA A 73 6.20 12.37 -13.05
C ALA A 73 7.59 12.56 -13.66
N MET A 74 8.31 11.47 -13.94
CA MET A 74 9.61 11.50 -14.61
C MET A 74 9.51 12.09 -16.02
N ALA A 75 8.49 11.70 -16.80
CA ALA A 75 8.26 12.25 -18.14
C ALA A 75 7.98 13.76 -18.10
N ALA A 76 7.17 14.23 -17.15
CA ALA A 76 6.89 15.65 -16.98
C ALA A 76 8.14 16.45 -16.58
N ALA A 77 8.94 15.94 -15.64
CA ALA A 77 10.19 16.58 -15.22
C ALA A 77 11.22 16.67 -16.36
N GLN A 78 11.32 15.63 -17.19
CA GLN A 78 12.22 15.61 -18.33
C GLN A 78 11.79 16.60 -19.43
N ALA A 79 10.50 16.73 -19.69
CA ALA A 79 9.98 17.74 -20.62
C ALA A 79 10.30 19.17 -20.16
N VAL A 80 10.13 19.47 -18.87
CA VAL A 80 10.48 20.78 -18.29
C VAL A 80 11.99 21.07 -18.41
N SER A 81 12.84 20.08 -18.16
CA SER A 81 14.30 20.23 -18.32
C SER A 81 14.74 20.48 -19.77
N LEU A 82 14.03 19.94 -20.75
CA LEU A 82 14.34 20.13 -22.17
C LEU A 82 13.82 21.46 -22.72
N LEU A 83 12.79 22.04 -22.10
CA LEU A 83 12.23 23.34 -22.48
C LEU A 83 13.03 24.55 -21.93
N LEU A 84 13.72 24.38 -20.81
CA LEU A 84 14.57 25.42 -20.18
C LEU A 84 15.62 26.04 -21.12
N PRO A 85 16.44 25.27 -21.86
CA PRO A 85 17.45 25.86 -22.75
C PRO A 85 16.86 26.56 -23.98
N LEU A 86 15.65 26.20 -24.42
CA LEU A 86 15.02 26.80 -25.60
C LEU A 86 14.54 28.24 -25.33
N VAL A 87 14.02 28.51 -24.13
CA VAL A 87 13.53 29.84 -23.72
C VAL A 87 14.70 30.82 -23.48
N VAL A 88 15.84 30.33 -22.97
CA VAL A 88 17.05 31.16 -22.78
C VAL A 88 17.66 31.59 -24.11
N LEU A 89 17.59 30.74 -25.14
CA LEU A 89 18.11 31.08 -26.47
C LEU A 89 17.24 32.12 -27.21
N GLN A 90 15.93 32.15 -26.96
CA GLN A 90 15.03 33.14 -27.58
C GLN A 90 15.02 34.52 -26.90
N ALA A 91 15.72 34.66 -25.76
CA ALA A 91 15.81 35.91 -25.00
C ALA A 91 17.14 36.67 -25.21
N LEU A 92 18.00 36.19 -26.12
CA LEU A 92 19.32 36.74 -26.43
C LEU A 92 19.41 37.50 -27.77
N ASP A 93 18.28 37.71 -28.46
CA ASP A 93 18.16 38.56 -29.66
C ASP A 93 17.47 39.89 -29.35
#